data_AF-A0A3J4LM31-F1
#
_entry.id   AF-A0A3J4LM31-F1
#
_cell.length_a   1.000
_cell.length_b   1.000
_cell.length_c   1.000
_cell.angle_alpha   90.00
_cell.angle_beta   90.00
_cell.angle_gamma   90.00
#
_symmetry.space_group_name_H-M   'P 1'
#
loop_
_entity.id
_entity.type
_entity.pdbx_description
1 polymer ?
#
loop_
_entity_poly.entity_id
_entity_poly.type
_entity_poly.pdbx_seq_one_letter_code
_entity_poly.pdbx_strand_id
1 'polypeptide(L)'
;MSQPENGPFIPAIRWPVPNNRGGEFSNLEEMLAHLEGETAGHWLIGRNGMWHSGIHISDTTTPWCALSGQAMNEAVDFPVPFKGEQAVRCMADGEVVAYRINRDYLSVPWYWGDLHYSGSFVLVRHRIQPGKTAESGLTFYTLCMHLAPWLAYPEKDSTAFKVADGQHLKAYVDTSRHWVAAELPPSRETLQFDTVVCPTPYPIKAGDPVGHLGYFQVPREDGHEKRYQVHIECLTADDLPRFLSNPEGVGRDTPAFARCPKDIPVYLQFSSGEIQKGLITTQTETVMALSGQPYSKAEAFNYRQLLDKIDDGKSTWYNAEQYRRAVQNPSMRDHLNSLCVKHPSDWYYSSETPVWKAFFTPQLKKEAPEWYAYSEKFLIDLHRVPGMMENPWHMHPLVFLDAIAMNAKVWVLGTTSEHYESSGRGPGVVSSGRGDHGGASYGCYQLSSKPGVVQDYIQQSKYKDRLTGLQVGTQEFNTEWKK
;
A
#
# COMPACT_ATOMS: atom_id res chain seq x y z
N MET A 1 -8.31 -18.84 -12.76
CA MET A 1 -6.89 -19.29 -12.78
C MET A 1 -6.77 -20.77 -12.39
N SER A 2 -6.06 -21.63 -13.15
CA SER A 2 -5.70 -22.99 -12.69
C SER A 2 -4.74 -22.88 -11.50
N GLN A 3 -4.84 -23.77 -10.52
CA GLN A 3 -3.85 -23.81 -9.45
C GLN A 3 -2.45 -23.97 -10.06
N PRO A 4 -1.41 -23.23 -9.60
CA PRO A 4 -0.05 -23.65 -9.87
C PRO A 4 0.12 -24.95 -9.09
N GLU A 5 -0.20 -26.07 -9.74
CA GLU A 5 -0.12 -27.40 -9.14
C GLU A 5 1.33 -27.76 -8.80
N ASN A 6 2.33 -26.99 -9.26
CA ASN A 6 3.74 -27.17 -8.90
C ASN A 6 4.52 -25.84 -8.84
N GLY A 7 4.82 -25.37 -7.63
CA GLY A 7 5.86 -24.35 -7.37
C GLY A 7 5.37 -22.97 -6.91
N PRO A 8 6.30 -22.09 -6.49
CA PRO A 8 5.98 -20.75 -6.02
C PRO A 8 5.36 -19.87 -7.11
N PHE A 9 4.35 -19.11 -6.74
CA PHE A 9 3.71 -18.08 -7.55
C PHE A 9 3.53 -16.81 -6.73
N ILE A 10 4.25 -15.75 -7.11
CA ILE A 10 4.09 -14.41 -6.55
C ILE A 10 3.57 -13.51 -7.68
N PRO A 11 2.40 -12.86 -7.53
CA PRO A 11 1.91 -11.95 -8.56
C PRO A 11 2.86 -10.76 -8.70
N ALA A 12 2.95 -10.18 -9.90
CA ALA A 12 3.56 -8.86 -10.05
C ALA A 12 2.75 -7.86 -9.21
N ILE A 13 3.42 -6.85 -8.64
CA ILE A 13 2.81 -5.86 -7.75
C ILE A 13 3.23 -4.45 -8.16
N ARG A 14 2.28 -3.51 -8.13
CA ARG A 14 2.43 -2.09 -8.47
C ARG A 14 1.67 -1.22 -7.48
N TRP A 15 2.10 0.02 -7.32
CA TRP A 15 1.36 0.99 -6.51
C TRP A 15 0.03 1.35 -7.20
N PRO A 16 -1.06 1.57 -6.42
CA PRO A 16 -2.39 1.81 -6.97
C PRO A 16 -2.48 3.11 -7.76
N VAL A 17 -1.57 4.05 -7.49
CA VAL A 17 -1.40 5.28 -8.26
C VAL A 17 0.07 5.49 -8.61
N PRO A 18 0.36 6.04 -9.78
CA PRO A 18 1.70 6.50 -10.13
C PRO A 18 2.06 7.82 -9.42
N ASN A 19 3.36 8.12 -9.36
CA ASN A 19 3.85 9.42 -8.90
C ASN A 19 3.51 10.54 -9.90
N ASN A 20 3.78 11.79 -9.52
CA ASN A 20 3.45 12.97 -10.35
C ASN A 20 4.16 13.04 -11.71
N ARG A 21 5.13 12.16 -11.99
CA ARG A 21 5.85 12.08 -13.27
C ARG A 21 5.45 10.88 -14.12
N GLY A 22 4.44 10.10 -13.73
CA GLY A 22 4.11 8.86 -14.44
C GLY A 22 4.91 7.63 -14.03
N GLY A 23 5.77 7.74 -13.01
CA GLY A 23 6.62 6.66 -12.53
C GLY A 23 6.08 5.96 -11.28
N GLU A 24 6.84 4.99 -10.76
CA GLU A 24 6.56 4.33 -9.48
C GLU A 24 7.14 5.14 -8.30
N PHE A 25 6.49 5.03 -7.14
CA PHE A 25 7.15 5.32 -5.86
C PHE A 25 8.24 4.27 -5.61
N SER A 26 9.37 4.69 -5.04
CA SER A 26 10.58 3.86 -4.90
C SER A 26 10.40 2.72 -3.91
N ASN A 27 9.58 2.93 -2.88
CA ASN A 27 9.33 1.98 -1.79
C ASN A 27 8.05 2.34 -1.03
N LEU A 28 7.67 1.47 -0.08
CA LEU A 28 6.50 1.66 0.77
C LEU A 28 6.55 2.96 1.59
N GLU A 29 7.71 3.36 2.11
CA GLU A 29 7.84 4.58 2.91
C GLU A 29 7.46 5.82 2.10
N GLU A 30 7.94 5.92 0.86
CA GLU A 30 7.60 7.02 -0.04
C GLU A 30 6.10 7.07 -0.34
N MET A 31 5.47 5.90 -0.54
CA MET A 31 4.03 5.81 -0.77
C MET A 31 3.22 6.14 0.49
N LEU A 32 3.64 5.71 1.67
CA LEU A 32 2.97 6.03 2.93
C LEU A 32 3.12 7.53 3.27
N ALA A 33 4.30 8.11 3.06
CA ALA A 33 4.55 9.54 3.22
C ALA A 33 3.68 10.37 2.25
N HIS A 34 3.46 9.88 1.03
CA HIS A 34 2.52 10.49 0.09
C HIS A 34 1.09 10.54 0.65
N LEU A 35 0.64 9.49 1.35
CA LEU A 35 -0.67 9.44 2.00
C LEU A 35 -0.78 10.28 3.28
N GLU A 36 0.32 10.78 3.85
CA GLU A 36 0.25 11.67 5.02
C GLU A 36 -0.41 13.02 4.68
N GLY A 37 -0.42 13.39 3.39
CA GLY A 37 -1.17 14.55 2.90
C GLY A 37 -2.68 14.34 2.83
N GLU A 38 -3.16 13.10 2.93
CA GLU A 38 -4.60 12.81 2.99
C GLU A 38 -5.16 13.28 4.33
N THR A 39 -6.35 13.85 4.29
CA THR A 39 -6.98 14.37 5.51
C THR A 39 -7.88 13.32 6.18
N ALA A 40 -8.33 12.29 5.43
CA ALA A 40 -9.27 11.28 5.88
C ALA A 40 -9.04 9.92 5.18
N GLY A 41 -9.78 8.89 5.60
CA GLY A 41 -9.74 7.57 4.96
C GLY A 41 -8.46 6.80 5.25
N HIS A 42 -7.89 6.97 6.44
CA HIS A 42 -6.71 6.22 6.86
C HIS A 42 -7.12 4.83 7.37
N TRP A 43 -6.26 3.85 7.14
CA TRP A 43 -6.30 2.60 7.89
C TRP A 43 -6.03 2.89 9.37
N LEU A 44 -6.72 2.33 10.34
CA LEU A 44 -7.76 1.28 10.35
C LEU A 44 -9.10 1.78 10.94
N ILE A 45 -9.13 3.04 11.37
CA ILE A 45 -10.27 3.66 12.03
C ILE A 45 -10.52 5.01 11.36
N GLY A 46 -11.75 5.22 10.89
CA GLY A 46 -12.18 6.46 10.25
C GLY A 46 -12.32 7.61 11.25
N ARG A 47 -12.48 8.84 10.75
CA ARG A 47 -12.69 10.05 11.60
C ARG A 47 -13.91 9.95 12.52
N ASN A 48 -14.89 9.14 12.15
CA ASN A 48 -16.09 8.85 12.92
C ASN A 48 -15.86 7.82 14.05
N GLY A 49 -14.63 7.32 14.23
CA GLY A 49 -14.30 6.30 15.23
C GLY A 49 -14.72 4.88 14.86
N MET A 50 -15.21 4.66 13.62
CA MET A 50 -15.62 3.35 13.13
C MET A 50 -14.45 2.65 12.43
N TRP A 51 -14.50 1.31 12.36
CA TRP A 51 -13.59 0.52 11.54
C TRP A 51 -13.60 1.01 10.09
N HIS A 52 -12.42 1.07 9.49
CA HIS A 52 -12.20 1.49 8.12
C HIS A 52 -11.34 0.44 7.42
N SER A 53 -11.98 -0.33 6.54
CA SER A 53 -11.46 -1.52 5.85
C SER A 53 -10.30 -1.28 4.88
N GLY A 54 -9.95 -0.02 4.62
CA GLY A 54 -9.12 0.35 3.49
C GLY A 54 -8.38 1.67 3.67
N ILE A 55 -7.99 2.24 2.53
CA ILE A 55 -7.35 3.56 2.44
C ILE A 55 -8.05 4.42 1.40
N HIS A 56 -8.04 5.73 1.59
CA HIS A 56 -8.43 6.70 0.56
C HIS A 56 -7.18 7.28 -0.10
N ILE A 57 -7.27 7.54 -1.40
CA ILE A 57 -6.34 8.40 -2.15
C ILE A 57 -7.21 9.44 -2.85
N SER A 58 -6.90 10.73 -2.66
CA SER A 58 -7.71 11.83 -3.17
C SER A 58 -6.95 12.78 -4.08
N ASP A 59 -7.68 13.73 -4.67
CA ASP A 59 -7.11 14.85 -5.43
C ASP A 59 -6.20 15.76 -4.58
N THR A 60 -6.25 15.66 -3.24
CA THR A 60 -5.36 16.40 -2.35
C THR A 60 -3.90 16.00 -2.56
N THR A 61 -3.62 14.70 -2.68
CA THR A 61 -2.26 14.17 -2.86
C THR A 61 -2.00 13.77 -4.31
N THR A 62 -3.04 13.31 -5.03
CA THR A 62 -2.92 12.67 -6.34
C THR A 62 -3.84 13.33 -7.39
N PRO A 63 -3.79 14.67 -7.57
CA PRO A 63 -4.70 15.40 -8.46
C PRO A 63 -4.60 14.97 -9.93
N TRP A 64 -3.45 14.43 -10.37
CA TRP A 64 -3.27 13.91 -11.73
C TRP A 64 -4.10 12.65 -12.01
N CYS A 65 -4.60 11.96 -10.97
CA CYS A 65 -5.51 10.82 -11.12
C CYS A 65 -7.00 11.20 -11.07
N ALA A 66 -7.33 12.43 -10.71
CA ALA A 66 -8.71 12.90 -10.68
C ALA A 66 -9.22 13.19 -12.08
N LEU A 67 -10.48 12.84 -12.35
CA LEU A 67 -11.13 13.10 -13.63
C LEU A 67 -12.46 13.80 -13.38
N SER A 68 -12.54 15.06 -13.78
CA SER A 68 -13.77 15.85 -13.69
C SER A 68 -14.71 15.51 -14.84
N GLY A 69 -15.98 15.29 -14.51
CA GLY A 69 -17.06 15.20 -15.48
C GLY A 69 -17.60 16.58 -15.89
N GLN A 70 -18.81 16.57 -16.44
CA GLN A 70 -19.50 17.77 -16.93
C GLN A 70 -20.61 18.25 -15.98
N ALA A 71 -20.75 17.64 -14.80
CA ALA A 71 -21.84 17.96 -13.90
C ALA A 71 -21.63 19.34 -13.26
N MET A 72 -22.72 20.10 -13.08
CA MET A 72 -22.65 21.50 -12.59
C MET A 72 -22.06 21.60 -11.17
N ASN A 73 -22.40 20.64 -10.31
CA ASN A 73 -21.86 20.50 -8.96
C ASN A 73 -20.32 20.34 -8.98
N GLU A 74 -19.77 19.52 -9.88
CA GLU A 74 -18.32 19.39 -10.05
C GLU A 74 -17.70 20.73 -10.44
N ALA A 75 -18.31 21.45 -11.39
CA ALA A 75 -17.81 22.75 -11.84
C ALA A 75 -17.88 23.86 -10.76
N VAL A 76 -18.87 23.78 -9.86
CA VAL A 76 -18.98 24.71 -8.72
C VAL A 76 -17.95 24.39 -7.65
N ASP A 77 -17.80 23.11 -7.30
CA ASP A 77 -16.88 22.67 -6.25
C ASP A 77 -15.41 22.72 -6.70
N PHE A 78 -15.16 22.49 -8.00
CA PHE A 78 -13.85 22.47 -8.64
C PHE A 78 -13.88 23.29 -9.96
N PRO A 79 -13.72 24.63 -9.88
CA PRO A 79 -13.79 25.52 -11.04
C PRO A 79 -12.74 25.24 -12.13
N VAL A 80 -11.66 24.55 -11.77
CA VAL A 80 -10.65 24.06 -12.72
C VAL A 80 -10.81 22.54 -12.82
N PRO A 81 -11.26 22.00 -13.97
CA PRO A 81 -11.51 20.57 -14.10
C PRO A 81 -10.19 19.78 -14.13
N PHE A 82 -10.19 18.63 -13.46
CA PHE A 82 -9.11 17.66 -13.54
C PHE A 82 -9.22 16.83 -14.81
N LYS A 83 -8.07 16.58 -15.45
CA LYS A 83 -8.01 15.97 -16.78
C LYS A 83 -7.87 14.44 -16.78
N GLY A 84 -7.70 13.80 -15.63
CA GLY A 84 -7.36 12.37 -15.54
C GLY A 84 -6.08 12.06 -16.32
N GLU A 85 -4.98 12.70 -15.96
CA GLU A 85 -3.72 12.56 -16.72
C GLU A 85 -3.10 11.16 -16.54
N GLN A 86 -3.41 10.50 -15.43
CA GLN A 86 -2.97 9.16 -15.10
C GLN A 86 -4.10 8.39 -14.44
N ALA A 87 -4.13 7.07 -14.61
CA ALA A 87 -5.19 6.23 -14.05
C ALA A 87 -4.82 5.70 -12.64
N VAL A 88 -5.85 5.37 -11.87
CA VAL A 88 -5.77 4.37 -10.80
C VAL A 88 -5.49 3.02 -11.46
N ARG A 89 -4.63 2.21 -10.84
CA ARG A 89 -4.08 0.99 -11.42
C ARG A 89 -4.39 -0.24 -10.59
N CYS A 90 -4.46 -1.39 -11.25
CA CYS A 90 -4.52 -2.68 -10.60
C CYS A 90 -3.22 -2.91 -9.81
N MET A 91 -3.33 -3.26 -8.53
CA MET A 91 -2.17 -3.34 -7.64
C MET A 91 -1.39 -4.65 -7.76
N ALA A 92 -2.02 -5.72 -8.24
CA ALA A 92 -1.38 -7.02 -8.39
C ALA A 92 -1.96 -7.81 -9.57
N ASP A 93 -1.16 -8.70 -10.17
CA ASP A 93 -1.68 -9.63 -11.19
C ASP A 93 -2.88 -10.42 -10.64
N GLY A 94 -3.93 -10.54 -11.46
CA GLY A 94 -5.17 -11.16 -11.01
C GLY A 94 -6.19 -11.36 -12.12
N GLU A 95 -7.44 -11.51 -11.71
CA GLU A 95 -8.60 -11.59 -12.60
C GLU A 95 -9.73 -10.72 -12.07
N VAL A 96 -10.39 -9.97 -12.95
CA VAL A 96 -11.55 -9.17 -12.57
C VAL A 96 -12.73 -10.11 -12.39
N VAL A 97 -13.35 -10.03 -11.21
CA VAL A 97 -14.43 -10.95 -10.82
C VAL A 97 -15.76 -10.23 -10.60
N ALA A 98 -15.74 -8.92 -10.38
CA ALA A 98 -16.92 -8.09 -10.39
C ALA A 98 -16.55 -6.63 -10.70
N TYR A 99 -17.49 -5.88 -11.28
CA TYR A 99 -17.36 -4.45 -11.43
C TYR A 99 -18.75 -3.80 -11.50
N ARG A 100 -18.80 -2.50 -11.25
CA ARG A 100 -19.93 -1.64 -11.62
C ARG A 100 -19.40 -0.41 -12.30
N ILE A 101 -19.97 -0.09 -13.46
CA ILE A 101 -19.75 1.19 -14.13
C ILE A 101 -21.05 1.96 -14.02
N ASN A 102 -21.04 3.03 -13.26
CA ASN A 102 -22.18 3.93 -13.26
C ASN A 102 -22.17 4.80 -14.51
N ARG A 103 -23.36 5.05 -15.05
CA ARG A 103 -23.50 5.96 -16.19
C ARG A 103 -23.09 7.38 -15.80
N ASP A 104 -23.56 7.82 -14.63
CA ASP A 104 -23.26 9.11 -14.02
C ASP A 104 -23.05 8.95 -12.50
N TYR A 105 -22.70 10.02 -11.80
CA TYR A 105 -22.66 10.01 -10.34
C TYR A 105 -24.03 9.67 -9.74
N LEU A 106 -24.00 8.95 -8.62
CA LEU A 106 -25.19 8.72 -7.81
C LEU A 106 -25.51 10.00 -7.03
N SER A 107 -26.80 10.25 -6.79
CA SER A 107 -27.24 11.42 -6.01
C SER A 107 -28.11 11.00 -4.83
N VAL A 108 -28.07 11.79 -3.76
CA VAL A 108 -28.92 11.63 -2.57
C VAL A 108 -29.47 12.99 -2.14
N PRO A 109 -30.80 13.12 -1.94
CA PRO A 109 -31.38 14.37 -1.48
C PRO A 109 -30.80 14.84 -0.14
N TRP A 110 -30.50 16.13 -0.04
CA TRP A 110 -30.02 16.78 1.18
C TRP A 110 -30.66 18.15 1.38
N TYR A 111 -30.47 18.77 2.55
CA TYR A 111 -31.16 20.01 2.96
C TYR A 111 -31.09 21.16 1.93
N TRP A 112 -30.00 21.27 1.18
CA TRP A 112 -29.71 22.40 0.28
C TRP A 112 -29.61 22.00 -1.20
N GLY A 113 -29.96 20.76 -1.51
CA GLY A 113 -29.77 20.15 -2.84
C GLY A 113 -29.14 18.78 -2.75
N ASP A 114 -29.13 18.06 -3.86
CA ASP A 114 -28.62 16.69 -3.90
C ASP A 114 -27.11 16.66 -3.70
N LEU A 115 -26.65 15.77 -2.82
CA LEU A 115 -25.24 15.40 -2.72
C LEU A 115 -24.94 14.29 -3.73
N HIS A 116 -23.77 14.36 -4.36
CA HIS A 116 -23.36 13.43 -5.40
C HIS A 116 -22.11 12.67 -5.01
N TYR A 117 -22.05 11.42 -5.45
CA TYR A 117 -20.91 10.56 -5.17
C TYR A 117 -20.74 9.48 -6.22
N SER A 118 -19.48 9.05 -6.40
CA SER A 118 -19.18 7.93 -7.26
C SER A 118 -19.59 6.59 -6.64
N GLY A 119 -20.30 5.79 -7.43
CA GLY A 119 -20.60 4.39 -7.17
C GLY A 119 -19.81 3.38 -8.01
N SER A 120 -18.97 3.81 -8.97
CA SER A 120 -18.27 2.85 -9.83
C SER A 120 -17.16 2.13 -9.04
N PHE A 121 -16.95 0.84 -9.31
CA PHE A 121 -15.90 0.05 -8.69
C PHE A 121 -15.42 -1.10 -9.58
N VAL A 122 -14.23 -1.61 -9.26
CA VAL A 122 -13.67 -2.84 -9.81
C VAL A 122 -13.18 -3.72 -8.65
N LEU A 123 -13.54 -5.00 -8.71
CA LEU A 123 -13.06 -6.04 -7.79
C LEU A 123 -12.16 -7.02 -8.54
N VAL A 124 -10.92 -7.13 -8.07
CA VAL A 124 -9.92 -8.03 -8.63
C VAL A 124 -9.61 -9.14 -7.64
N ARG A 125 -9.67 -10.39 -8.09
CA ARG A 125 -9.20 -11.57 -7.36
C ARG A 125 -7.76 -11.84 -7.71
N HIS A 126 -6.94 -12.05 -6.69
CA HIS A 126 -5.53 -12.37 -6.80
C HIS A 126 -5.25 -13.72 -6.15
N ARG A 127 -4.11 -14.29 -6.51
CA ARG A 127 -3.60 -15.50 -5.89
C ARG A 127 -2.12 -15.32 -5.60
N ILE A 128 -1.69 -15.85 -4.46
CA ILE A 128 -0.28 -15.97 -4.09
C ILE A 128 -0.04 -17.38 -3.55
N GLN A 129 1.14 -17.93 -3.80
CA GLN A 129 1.62 -19.20 -3.27
C GLN A 129 3.14 -19.08 -3.09
N PRO A 130 3.65 -18.61 -1.93
CA PRO A 130 5.08 -18.40 -1.75
C PRO A 130 5.90 -19.70 -1.69
N GLY A 131 5.28 -20.80 -1.28
CA GLY A 131 5.89 -22.13 -1.16
C GLY A 131 5.64 -23.01 -2.37
N LYS A 132 5.93 -24.31 -2.23
CA LYS A 132 5.85 -25.27 -3.34
C LYS A 132 4.45 -25.82 -3.52
N THR A 133 3.68 -25.85 -2.43
CA THR A 133 2.37 -26.49 -2.38
C THR A 133 1.25 -25.46 -2.17
N ALA A 134 0.01 -25.89 -2.38
CA ALA A 134 -1.16 -25.07 -2.08
C ALA A 134 -1.30 -24.72 -0.58
N GLU A 135 -0.55 -25.37 0.32
CA GLU A 135 -0.58 -25.05 1.74
C GLU A 135 -0.06 -23.64 2.03
N SER A 136 0.89 -23.13 1.24
CA SER A 136 1.31 -21.73 1.32
C SER A 136 0.42 -20.78 0.51
N GLY A 137 -0.66 -21.28 -0.10
CA GLY A 137 -1.55 -20.49 -0.94
C GLY A 137 -2.46 -19.54 -0.16
N LEU A 138 -2.71 -18.37 -0.74
CA LEU A 138 -3.77 -17.43 -0.33
C LEU A 138 -4.44 -16.83 -1.57
N THR A 139 -5.77 -16.84 -1.57
CA THR A 139 -6.60 -16.05 -2.46
C THR A 139 -7.00 -14.77 -1.73
N PHE A 140 -6.74 -13.62 -2.33
CA PHE A 140 -7.13 -12.33 -1.76
C PHE A 140 -7.70 -11.44 -2.85
N TYR A 141 -8.31 -10.33 -2.47
CA TYR A 141 -9.01 -9.44 -3.37
C TYR A 141 -8.57 -8.00 -3.12
N THR A 142 -8.47 -7.21 -4.19
CA THR A 142 -8.41 -5.75 -4.10
C THR A 142 -9.68 -5.15 -4.68
N LEU A 143 -10.26 -4.22 -3.93
CA LEU A 143 -11.46 -3.49 -4.33
C LEU A 143 -11.08 -2.03 -4.50
N CYS A 144 -11.23 -1.50 -5.71
CA CYS A 144 -11.07 -0.07 -6.00
C CYS A 144 -12.45 0.51 -6.26
N MET A 145 -12.92 1.42 -5.41
CA MET A 145 -14.25 2.02 -5.50
C MET A 145 -14.20 3.55 -5.47
N HIS A 146 -15.36 4.17 -5.73
CA HIS A 146 -15.48 5.61 -5.98
C HIS A 146 -14.78 6.05 -7.27
N LEU A 147 -14.72 5.18 -8.28
CA LEU A 147 -14.06 5.49 -9.57
C LEU A 147 -14.93 6.42 -10.43
N ALA A 148 -14.33 7.28 -11.26
CA ALA A 148 -15.10 8.17 -12.14
C ALA A 148 -16.14 7.42 -13.01
N PRO A 149 -17.39 7.92 -13.13
CA PRO A 149 -18.45 7.29 -13.91
C PRO A 149 -18.20 7.45 -15.40
N TRP A 150 -18.97 6.72 -16.22
CA TRP A 150 -18.80 6.72 -17.68
C TRP A 150 -18.93 8.12 -18.31
N LEU A 151 -19.91 8.94 -17.88
CA LEU A 151 -20.10 10.30 -18.40
C LEU A 151 -18.98 11.28 -18.05
N ALA A 152 -18.09 10.96 -17.11
CA ALA A 152 -16.92 11.80 -16.83
C ALA A 152 -15.86 11.72 -17.94
N TYR A 153 -15.92 10.70 -18.80
CA TYR A 153 -14.96 10.50 -19.86
C TYR A 153 -15.36 11.25 -21.13
N PRO A 154 -14.45 12.05 -21.72
CA PRO A 154 -14.78 12.91 -22.84
C PRO A 154 -14.83 12.11 -24.15
N GLU A 155 -15.99 11.60 -24.55
CA GLU A 155 -16.44 11.43 -25.95
C GLU A 155 -17.80 10.70 -26.05
N LYS A 156 -18.72 11.21 -26.88
CA LYS A 156 -20.07 10.61 -27.12
C LYS A 156 -20.09 9.45 -28.12
N ASP A 157 -19.05 9.28 -28.94
CA ASP A 157 -18.93 8.22 -29.96
C ASP A 157 -17.68 7.32 -29.75
N SER A 158 -17.05 7.40 -28.59
CA SER A 158 -15.80 6.68 -28.33
C SER A 158 -16.03 5.18 -28.13
N THR A 159 -15.30 4.36 -28.88
CA THR A 159 -15.05 2.96 -28.52
C THR A 159 -14.05 2.80 -27.35
N ALA A 160 -13.75 3.88 -26.61
CA ALA A 160 -12.67 3.97 -25.61
C ALA A 160 -13.06 3.59 -24.17
N PHE A 161 -14.32 3.27 -23.90
CA PHE A 161 -14.69 2.39 -22.79
C PHE A 161 -14.93 0.99 -23.35
N LYS A 162 -13.92 0.14 -23.29
CA LYS A 162 -14.12 -1.29 -23.56
C LYS A 162 -14.27 -1.99 -22.22
N VAL A 163 -15.52 -2.27 -21.84
CA VAL A 163 -15.75 -3.44 -20.99
C VAL A 163 -15.22 -4.63 -21.76
N ALA A 164 -14.26 -5.30 -21.14
CA ALA A 164 -13.45 -6.35 -21.73
C ALA A 164 -14.27 -7.32 -22.58
N ASP A 165 -13.76 -7.67 -23.76
CA ASP A 165 -14.10 -8.83 -24.58
C ASP A 165 -13.75 -10.19 -23.92
N GLY A 166 -13.76 -10.24 -22.58
CA GLY A 166 -13.31 -11.38 -21.80
C GLY A 166 -11.78 -11.51 -21.66
N GLN A 167 -10.98 -10.49 -22.02
CA GLN A 167 -9.53 -10.56 -21.85
C GLN A 167 -8.88 -9.45 -21.00
N HIS A 168 -9.30 -8.17 -20.99
CA HIS A 168 -8.70 -7.11 -20.13
C HIS A 168 -9.64 -5.91 -19.86
N LEU A 169 -9.62 -5.32 -18.65
CA LEU A 169 -10.24 -4.02 -18.34
C LEU A 169 -9.28 -2.89 -18.73
N LYS A 170 -9.69 -1.98 -19.62
CA LYS A 170 -8.93 -0.75 -19.93
C LYS A 170 -9.81 0.45 -19.64
N ALA A 171 -9.47 1.21 -18.59
CA ALA A 171 -10.01 2.55 -18.42
C ALA A 171 -9.35 3.52 -19.42
N TYR A 172 -10.07 4.59 -19.78
CA TYR A 172 -9.72 5.63 -20.75
C TYR A 172 -8.22 5.98 -20.79
N VAL A 173 -7.69 5.99 -22.02
CA VAL A 173 -6.33 6.38 -22.35
C VAL A 173 -6.41 7.43 -23.46
N ASP A 174 -6.00 8.66 -23.16
CA ASP A 174 -5.96 9.76 -24.12
C ASP A 174 -4.90 9.47 -25.20
N THR A 175 -5.35 9.18 -26.43
CA THR A 175 -4.48 8.90 -27.59
C THR A 175 -3.60 10.09 -27.99
N SER A 176 -3.84 11.30 -27.48
CA SER A 176 -2.95 12.46 -27.67
C SER A 176 -1.75 12.48 -26.71
N ARG A 177 -1.63 11.53 -25.76
CA ARG A 177 -0.62 11.55 -24.67
C ARG A 177 0.37 10.37 -24.63
N HIS A 178 0.66 9.71 -25.76
CA HIS A 178 1.82 8.81 -25.97
C HIS A 178 1.94 7.54 -25.08
N TRP A 179 0.85 6.86 -24.75
CA TRP A 179 0.94 5.48 -24.24
C TRP A 179 -0.20 4.64 -24.83
N VAL A 180 0.12 3.78 -25.81
CA VAL A 180 -0.86 2.93 -26.47
C VAL A 180 -0.96 1.61 -25.71
N ALA A 181 -2.07 1.39 -25.02
CA ALA A 181 -2.46 0.06 -24.62
C ALA A 181 -3.07 -0.65 -25.85
N ALA A 182 -2.26 -1.46 -26.55
CA ALA A 182 -2.57 -2.36 -27.68
C ALA A 182 -4.04 -2.37 -28.20
N GLU A 183 -4.23 -2.11 -29.50
CA GLU A 183 -5.53 -2.22 -30.18
C GLU A 183 -6.17 -3.60 -29.91
N LEU A 184 -7.42 -3.60 -29.40
CA LEU A 184 -8.21 -4.80 -29.15
C LEU A 184 -9.41 -4.88 -30.11
N PRO A 185 -9.87 -6.09 -30.50
CA PRO A 185 -10.99 -6.30 -31.42
C PRO A 185 -12.35 -5.74 -30.90
N PRO A 186 -13.40 -5.67 -31.74
CA PRO A 186 -14.73 -5.20 -31.35
C PRO A 186 -15.44 -6.18 -30.40
N SER A 187 -16.09 -5.69 -29.34
CA SER A 187 -16.79 -6.52 -28.35
C SER A 187 -18.12 -7.10 -28.89
N ARG A 188 -18.52 -8.28 -28.38
CA ARG A 188 -19.83 -8.93 -28.66
C ARG A 188 -20.91 -8.65 -27.60
N GLU A 189 -20.56 -8.09 -26.44
CA GLU A 189 -21.49 -7.87 -25.32
C GLU A 189 -21.83 -6.37 -25.12
N THR A 190 -23.10 -6.09 -24.79
CA THR A 190 -23.61 -4.75 -24.51
C THR A 190 -23.21 -4.29 -23.11
N LEU A 191 -22.64 -3.09 -23.01
CA LEU A 191 -22.28 -2.45 -21.74
C LEU A 191 -23.51 -2.29 -20.82
N GLN A 192 -23.45 -2.82 -19.59
CA GLN A 192 -24.48 -2.66 -18.57
C GLN A 192 -24.05 -1.57 -17.57
N PHE A 193 -24.84 -0.51 -17.48
CA PHE A 193 -24.62 0.56 -16.52
C PHE A 193 -25.37 0.32 -15.21
N ASP A 194 -24.91 0.96 -14.15
CA ASP A 194 -25.61 1.13 -12.86
C ASP A 194 -25.96 -0.18 -12.14
N THR A 195 -25.37 -1.28 -12.58
CA THR A 195 -25.59 -2.64 -12.08
C THR A 195 -24.25 -3.32 -11.81
N VAL A 196 -24.23 -4.22 -10.82
CA VAL A 196 -23.06 -5.05 -10.55
C VAL A 196 -23.01 -6.15 -11.60
N VAL A 197 -21.91 -6.20 -12.36
CA VAL A 197 -21.63 -7.26 -13.33
C VAL A 197 -20.62 -8.22 -12.73
N CYS A 198 -20.97 -9.51 -12.72
CA CYS A 198 -20.06 -10.61 -12.40
C CYS A 198 -19.71 -11.33 -13.70
N PRO A 199 -18.65 -10.92 -14.41
CA PRO A 199 -18.27 -11.52 -15.67
C PRO A 199 -17.73 -12.95 -15.46
N THR A 200 -17.55 -13.69 -16.56
CA THR A 200 -16.57 -14.77 -16.53
C THR A 200 -15.21 -14.15 -16.21
N PRO A 201 -14.50 -14.58 -15.15
CA PRO A 201 -13.28 -13.91 -14.73
C PRO A 201 -12.27 -13.79 -15.87
N TYR A 202 -11.74 -12.59 -16.08
CA TYR A 202 -10.74 -12.31 -17.12
C TYR A 202 -9.49 -11.68 -16.52
N PRO A 203 -8.31 -11.94 -17.10
CA PRO A 203 -7.05 -11.50 -16.52
C PRO A 203 -6.88 -9.98 -16.50
N ILE A 204 -6.16 -9.48 -15.51
CA ILE A 204 -5.68 -8.11 -15.41
C ILE A 204 -4.26 -8.12 -14.83
N LYS A 205 -3.39 -7.24 -15.33
CA LYS A 205 -2.00 -7.15 -14.90
C LYS A 205 -1.79 -6.02 -13.91
N ALA A 206 -0.82 -6.21 -13.01
CA ALA A 206 -0.39 -5.14 -12.13
C ALA A 206 0.08 -3.93 -12.94
N GLY A 207 -0.48 -2.75 -12.65
CA GLY A 207 -0.26 -1.52 -13.40
C GLY A 207 -1.30 -1.23 -14.48
N ASP A 208 -2.16 -2.18 -14.85
CA ASP A 208 -3.25 -1.93 -15.80
C ASP A 208 -4.25 -0.90 -15.23
N PRO A 209 -4.78 0.01 -16.06
CA PRO A 209 -5.67 1.07 -15.59
C PRO A 209 -7.06 0.51 -15.22
N VAL A 210 -7.50 0.77 -13.99
CA VAL A 210 -8.82 0.36 -13.48
C VAL A 210 -9.84 1.50 -13.42
N GLY A 211 -9.40 2.76 -13.49
CA GLY A 211 -10.27 3.93 -13.48
C GLY A 211 -9.54 5.23 -13.14
N HIS A 212 -10.30 6.26 -12.80
CA HIS A 212 -9.80 7.55 -12.27
C HIS A 212 -10.49 7.84 -10.94
N LEU A 213 -9.94 8.75 -10.13
CA LEU A 213 -10.61 9.19 -8.90
C LEU A 213 -11.95 9.85 -9.27
N GLY A 214 -13.03 9.42 -8.64
CA GLY A 214 -14.37 9.92 -8.89
C GLY A 214 -14.77 10.96 -7.85
N TYR A 215 -15.59 11.92 -8.27
CA TYR A 215 -16.14 12.96 -7.41
C TYR A 215 -17.01 12.38 -6.28
N PHE A 216 -16.88 12.99 -5.10
CA PHE A 216 -17.55 12.56 -3.89
C PHE A 216 -17.85 13.76 -2.99
N GLN A 217 -19.11 13.92 -2.61
CA GLN A 217 -19.56 14.86 -1.59
C GLN A 217 -19.97 14.09 -0.33
N VAL A 218 -19.42 14.46 0.83
CA VAL A 218 -19.88 13.92 2.12
C VAL A 218 -20.50 15.03 2.98
N PRO A 219 -21.68 14.78 3.56
CA PRO A 219 -22.40 15.78 4.34
C PRO A 219 -21.61 16.25 5.57
N ARG A 220 -21.80 17.52 5.93
CA ARG A 220 -21.38 18.16 7.18
C ARG A 220 -22.56 18.95 7.77
N GLU A 221 -22.45 19.35 9.03
CA GLU A 221 -23.50 20.15 9.71
C GLU A 221 -23.83 21.45 8.96
N ASP A 222 -22.84 22.10 8.35
CA ASP A 222 -22.95 23.39 7.67
C ASP A 222 -22.70 23.35 6.15
N GLY A 223 -22.75 22.15 5.54
CA GLY A 223 -22.53 21.99 4.09
C GLY A 223 -22.07 20.58 3.72
N HIS A 224 -21.02 20.48 2.91
CA HIS A 224 -20.39 19.23 2.52
C HIS A 224 -18.87 19.37 2.36
N GLU A 225 -18.15 18.29 2.62
CA GLU A 225 -16.82 18.10 2.06
C GLU A 225 -16.95 17.66 0.61
N LYS A 226 -16.03 18.09 -0.24
CA LYS A 226 -15.91 17.64 -1.62
C LYS A 226 -14.48 17.17 -1.89
N ARG A 227 -14.36 16.14 -2.72
CA ARG A 227 -13.08 15.57 -3.19
C ARG A 227 -13.32 14.69 -4.41
N TYR A 228 -12.28 14.46 -5.18
CA TYR A 228 -12.19 13.27 -6.01
C TYR A 228 -11.39 12.23 -5.24
N GLN A 229 -11.89 11.00 -5.13
CA GLN A 229 -11.19 9.97 -4.37
C GLN A 229 -11.34 8.57 -5.00
N VAL A 230 -10.45 7.68 -4.59
CA VAL A 230 -10.66 6.23 -4.65
C VAL A 230 -10.57 5.69 -3.23
N HIS A 231 -11.44 4.75 -2.87
CA HIS A 231 -11.27 3.93 -1.68
C HIS A 231 -10.77 2.55 -2.11
N ILE A 232 -9.73 2.07 -1.43
CA ILE A 232 -9.06 0.80 -1.77
C ILE A 232 -9.08 -0.11 -0.55
N GLU A 233 -9.65 -1.31 -0.71
CA GLU A 233 -9.60 -2.38 0.28
C GLU A 233 -8.74 -3.55 -0.21
N CYS A 234 -8.14 -4.28 0.74
CA CYS A 234 -7.46 -5.55 0.49
C CYS A 234 -7.99 -6.57 1.48
N LEU A 235 -8.62 -7.64 0.96
CA LEU A 235 -9.37 -8.56 1.79
C LEU A 235 -9.20 -10.03 1.37
N THR A 236 -9.37 -10.95 2.32
CA THR A 236 -9.35 -12.39 2.04
C THR A 236 -10.44 -13.14 2.81
N ALA A 237 -10.99 -14.12 2.12
CA ALA A 237 -11.91 -15.11 2.67
C ALA A 237 -11.21 -16.36 3.20
N ASP A 238 -9.95 -16.56 2.80
CA ASP A 238 -9.18 -17.74 3.14
C ASP A 238 -8.76 -17.73 4.61
N ASP A 239 -8.22 -18.86 5.07
CA ASP A 239 -7.64 -19.01 6.40
C ASP A 239 -6.32 -18.22 6.51
N LEU A 240 -6.44 -16.91 6.73
CA LEU A 240 -5.31 -16.01 6.89
C LEU A 240 -4.38 -16.41 8.05
N PRO A 241 -4.86 -16.81 9.25
CA PRO A 241 -3.98 -17.33 10.30
C PRO A 241 -3.13 -18.53 9.86
N ARG A 242 -3.71 -19.47 9.11
CA ARG A 242 -2.95 -20.60 8.56
C ARG A 242 -1.88 -20.12 7.58
N PHE A 243 -2.22 -19.22 6.65
CA PHE A 243 -1.26 -18.63 5.71
C PHE A 243 -0.10 -17.92 6.44
N LEU A 244 -0.43 -17.06 7.41
CA LEU A 244 0.55 -16.29 8.19
C LEU A 244 1.40 -17.16 9.12
N SER A 245 0.93 -18.36 9.49
CA SER A 245 1.75 -19.32 10.23
C SER A 245 2.92 -19.89 9.41
N ASN A 246 2.95 -19.62 8.10
CA ASN A 246 3.99 -20.01 7.15
C ASN A 246 4.27 -21.53 7.21
N PRO A 247 3.29 -22.38 6.85
CA PRO A 247 3.36 -23.83 7.04
C PRO A 247 4.54 -24.50 6.32
N GLU A 248 4.95 -23.94 5.17
CA GLU A 248 6.10 -24.44 4.39
C GLU A 248 7.44 -23.80 4.79
N GLY A 249 7.47 -22.89 5.76
CA GLY A 249 8.70 -22.22 6.19
C GLY A 249 9.37 -21.39 5.09
N VAL A 250 8.59 -20.77 4.21
CA VAL A 250 9.08 -19.94 3.11
C VAL A 250 9.93 -18.81 3.67
N GLY A 251 11.12 -18.59 3.09
CA GLY A 251 12.05 -17.54 3.52
C GLY A 251 12.73 -17.79 4.88
N ARG A 252 12.61 -18.98 5.48
CA ARG A 252 13.24 -19.31 6.78
C ARG A 252 14.75 -19.11 6.78
N ASP A 253 15.40 -19.36 5.64
CA ASP A 253 16.85 -19.23 5.47
C ASP A 253 17.28 -17.80 5.09
N THR A 254 16.32 -16.90 4.85
CA THR A 254 16.53 -15.47 4.55
C THR A 254 15.58 -14.62 5.39
N PRO A 255 15.70 -14.65 6.73
CA PRO A 255 14.76 -13.99 7.61
C PRO A 255 14.77 -12.48 7.37
N ALA A 256 13.60 -11.87 7.20
CA ALA A 256 13.43 -10.42 7.21
C ALA A 256 13.36 -9.85 8.64
N PHE A 257 13.07 -10.70 9.62
CA PHE A 257 12.91 -10.34 11.02
C PHE A 257 13.66 -11.32 11.93
N ALA A 258 14.27 -10.81 12.99
CA ALA A 258 14.84 -11.60 14.07
C ALA A 258 13.86 -11.67 15.24
N ARG A 259 13.55 -12.89 15.69
CA ARG A 259 12.86 -13.12 16.96
C ARG A 259 13.91 -13.13 18.07
N CYS A 260 13.76 -12.22 19.03
CA CYS A 260 14.57 -12.16 20.23
C CYS A 260 13.71 -12.65 21.41
N PRO A 261 13.96 -13.86 21.93
CA PRO A 261 13.23 -14.40 23.07
C PRO A 261 13.31 -13.51 24.30
N LYS A 262 12.43 -13.78 25.27
CA LYS A 262 12.59 -13.29 26.63
C LYS A 262 13.91 -13.83 27.23
N ASP A 263 14.51 -13.07 28.14
CA ASP A 263 15.69 -13.42 28.93
C ASP A 263 17.02 -13.47 28.15
N ILE A 264 17.08 -12.86 26.96
CA ILE A 264 18.31 -12.72 26.20
C ILE A 264 19.14 -11.56 26.77
N PRO A 265 20.42 -11.78 27.12
CA PRO A 265 21.30 -10.72 27.60
C PRO A 265 21.58 -9.67 26.51
N VAL A 266 21.42 -8.39 26.84
CA VAL A 266 21.81 -7.29 25.96
C VAL A 266 23.32 -7.12 26.05
N TYR A 267 24.02 -7.14 24.92
CA TYR A 267 25.45 -6.85 24.85
C TYR A 267 25.67 -5.38 24.52
N LEU A 268 26.57 -4.73 25.24
CA LEU A 268 26.92 -3.32 25.05
C LEU A 268 28.25 -3.24 24.32
N GLN A 269 28.30 -2.47 23.25
CA GLN A 269 29.55 -2.12 22.58
C GLN A 269 30.02 -0.77 23.11
N PHE A 270 31.21 -0.75 23.70
CA PHE A 270 31.85 0.48 24.16
C PHE A 270 32.52 1.21 23.00
N SER A 271 32.84 2.49 23.18
CA SER A 271 33.51 3.32 22.18
C SER A 271 34.89 2.78 21.76
N SER A 272 35.48 1.88 22.55
CA SER A 272 36.69 1.12 22.24
C SER A 272 36.47 -0.05 21.26
N GLY A 273 35.22 -0.35 20.90
CA GLY A 273 34.83 -1.52 20.10
C GLY A 273 34.64 -2.80 20.93
N GLU A 274 34.95 -2.77 22.23
CA GLU A 274 34.78 -3.92 23.13
C GLU A 274 33.30 -4.21 23.40
N ILE A 275 32.90 -5.48 23.23
CA ILE A 275 31.53 -5.94 23.48
C ILE A 275 31.49 -6.66 24.83
N GLN A 276 30.71 -6.16 25.79
CA GLN A 276 30.49 -6.83 27.08
C GLN A 276 29.03 -7.22 27.28
N LYS A 277 28.82 -8.32 28.00
CA LYS A 277 27.49 -8.77 28.42
C LYS A 277 26.92 -7.76 29.42
N GLY A 278 25.85 -7.07 29.04
CA GLY A 278 25.15 -6.14 29.91
C GLY A 278 24.36 -6.87 31.01
N LEU A 279 23.98 -6.12 32.05
CA LEU A 279 23.20 -6.61 33.19
C LEU A 279 21.69 -6.69 32.91
N ILE A 280 21.26 -6.30 31.71
CA ILE A 280 19.85 -6.20 31.34
C ILE A 280 19.53 -7.31 30.34
N THR A 281 18.43 -8.01 30.56
CA THR A 281 17.86 -8.98 29.62
C THR A 281 16.58 -8.45 28.98
N THR A 282 16.23 -8.98 27.81
CA THR A 282 14.92 -8.76 27.19
C THR A 282 13.81 -9.25 28.12
N GLN A 283 12.82 -8.39 28.41
CA GLN A 283 11.76 -8.68 29.39
C GLN A 283 10.57 -9.44 28.78
N THR A 284 10.41 -9.36 27.47
CA THR A 284 9.40 -10.05 26.68
C THR A 284 10.05 -10.53 25.38
N GLU A 285 9.41 -11.48 24.72
CA GLU A 285 9.72 -11.77 23.33
C GLU A 285 9.50 -10.51 22.47
N THR A 286 10.43 -10.24 21.56
CA THR A 286 10.32 -9.16 20.58
C THR A 286 10.70 -9.66 19.19
N VAL A 287 10.12 -9.05 18.17
CA VAL A 287 10.44 -9.30 16.77
C VAL A 287 11.03 -8.00 16.21
N MET A 288 12.23 -8.08 15.67
CA MET A 288 12.98 -6.92 15.17
C MET A 288 13.18 -7.07 13.67
N ALA A 289 12.82 -6.05 12.89
CA ALA A 289 13.14 -6.02 11.47
C ALA A 289 14.67 -6.00 11.31
N LEU A 290 15.20 -6.88 10.45
CA LEU A 290 16.64 -6.92 10.17
C LEU A 290 17.05 -5.74 9.26
N SER A 291 16.10 -5.05 8.63
CA SER A 291 16.26 -3.88 7.75
C SER A 291 16.91 -2.65 8.37
N GLY A 292 17.30 -2.66 9.65
CA GLY A 292 18.11 -1.62 10.27
C GLY A 292 17.35 -0.35 10.70
N GLN A 293 16.02 -0.36 10.70
CA GLN A 293 15.24 0.77 11.21
C GLN A 293 15.22 0.75 12.75
N PRO A 294 15.64 1.83 13.45
CA PRO A 294 15.74 1.85 14.90
C PRO A 294 14.35 1.90 15.57
N TYR A 295 14.07 0.94 16.45
CA TYR A 295 12.88 0.94 17.32
C TYR A 295 13.16 1.75 18.60
N SER A 296 12.36 2.78 18.91
CA SER A 296 12.55 3.60 20.12
C SER A 296 11.66 3.18 21.29
N LYS A 297 12.27 3.01 22.47
CA LYS A 297 11.61 2.58 23.72
C LYS A 297 10.64 3.63 24.29
N ALA A 298 10.87 4.92 24.01
CA ALA A 298 9.99 6.00 24.49
C ALA A 298 8.63 5.98 23.78
N GLU A 299 8.62 5.55 22.52
CA GLU A 299 7.41 5.46 21.69
C GLU A 299 6.54 4.27 22.09
N ALA A 300 7.16 3.13 22.40
CA ALA A 300 6.46 1.95 22.95
C ALA A 300 5.76 2.24 24.30
N PHE A 301 6.37 3.07 25.15
CA PHE A 301 5.77 3.46 26.44
C PHE A 301 4.54 4.36 26.26
N ASN A 302 4.61 5.36 25.37
CA ASN A 302 3.47 6.24 25.08
C ASN A 302 2.33 5.51 24.37
N TYR A 303 2.65 4.51 23.54
CA TYR A 303 1.65 3.64 22.90
C TYR A 303 0.92 2.77 23.90
N ARG A 304 1.62 2.16 24.86
CA ARG A 304 0.98 1.38 25.94
C ARG A 304 0.02 2.25 26.75
N GLN A 305 0.39 3.49 27.06
CA GLN A 305 -0.54 4.43 27.70
C GLN A 305 -1.76 4.77 26.85
N LEU A 306 -1.64 4.83 25.52
CA LEU A 306 -2.78 5.06 24.62
C LEU A 306 -3.70 3.84 24.57
N LEU A 307 -3.14 2.63 24.48
CA LEU A 307 -3.90 1.37 24.54
C LEU A 307 -4.59 1.19 25.89
N ASP A 308 -3.87 1.41 26.99
CA ASP A 308 -4.44 1.36 28.34
C ASP A 308 -5.60 2.36 28.51
N LYS A 309 -5.58 3.50 27.81
CA LYS A 309 -6.69 4.46 27.78
C LYS A 309 -7.88 4.03 26.91
N ILE A 310 -7.62 3.28 25.84
CA ILE A 310 -8.66 2.71 24.96
C ILE A 310 -9.33 1.51 25.65
N ASP A 311 -8.54 0.68 26.33
CA ASP A 311 -8.97 -0.54 27.02
C ASP A 311 -9.52 -0.27 28.43
N ASP A 312 -9.26 0.90 29.03
CA ASP A 312 -9.92 1.33 30.26
C ASP A 312 -11.40 1.60 29.97
N GLY A 313 -12.23 0.58 30.15
CA GLY A 313 -13.69 0.61 29.97
C GLY A 313 -14.46 1.62 30.83
N LYS A 314 -13.74 2.52 31.53
CA LYS A 314 -14.26 3.70 32.23
C LYS A 314 -14.15 4.99 31.41
N SER A 315 -13.27 5.04 30.41
CA SER A 315 -13.10 6.20 29.55
C SER A 315 -14.18 6.20 28.47
N THR A 316 -15.10 7.16 28.56
CA THR A 316 -16.23 7.29 27.61
C THR A 316 -15.86 8.06 26.34
N TRP A 317 -14.61 8.51 26.18
CA TRP A 317 -14.14 9.25 25.01
C TRP A 317 -12.61 9.19 24.84
N TYR A 318 -12.14 9.08 23.60
CA TYR A 318 -10.75 9.31 23.20
C TYR A 318 -10.70 10.40 22.12
N ASN A 319 -9.64 11.23 22.10
CA ASN A 319 -9.53 12.30 21.10
C ASN A 319 -9.03 11.74 19.76
N ALA A 320 -9.87 11.78 18.73
CA ALA A 320 -9.55 11.33 17.38
C ALA A 320 -8.29 11.99 16.79
N GLU A 321 -7.99 13.26 17.14
CA GLU A 321 -6.78 13.96 16.69
C GLU A 321 -5.51 13.42 17.36
N GLN A 322 -5.58 12.97 18.62
CA GLN A 322 -4.46 12.34 19.31
C GLN A 322 -4.15 10.97 18.69
N TYR A 323 -5.19 10.22 18.34
CA TYR A 323 -5.05 8.97 17.58
C TYR A 323 -4.51 9.25 16.17
N ARG A 324 -5.01 10.28 15.47
CA ARG A 324 -4.53 10.69 14.14
C ARG A 324 -3.03 11.00 14.13
N ARG A 325 -2.54 11.71 15.15
CA ARG A 325 -1.10 11.99 15.30
C ARG A 325 -0.28 10.75 15.64
N ALA A 326 -0.86 9.82 16.40
CA ALA A 326 -0.21 8.55 16.71
C ALA A 326 -0.02 7.68 15.45
N VAL A 327 -1.02 7.60 14.56
CA VAL A 327 -0.91 6.83 13.31
C VAL A 327 -0.02 7.49 12.25
N GLN A 328 0.29 8.78 12.40
CA GLN A 328 1.27 9.49 11.56
C GLN A 328 2.70 9.42 12.11
N ASN A 329 2.92 8.86 13.32
CA ASN A 329 4.27 8.60 13.79
C ASN A 329 4.80 7.32 13.10
N PRO A 330 5.90 7.38 12.32
CA PRO A 330 6.43 6.22 11.59
C PRO A 330 6.63 4.97 12.47
N SER A 331 7.10 5.13 13.71
CA SER A 331 7.34 4.01 14.63
C SER A 331 6.05 3.31 15.10
N MET A 332 4.92 4.00 15.06
CA MET A 332 3.61 3.53 15.51
C MET A 332 2.72 3.11 14.33
N ARG A 333 2.83 3.82 13.21
CA ARG A 333 2.16 3.58 11.93
C ARG A 333 2.42 2.15 11.45
N ASP A 334 3.66 1.67 11.55
CA ASP A 334 4.04 0.35 11.05
C ASP A 334 3.34 -0.78 11.82
N HIS A 335 3.17 -0.64 13.14
CA HIS A 335 2.43 -1.63 13.94
C HIS A 335 0.95 -1.67 13.58
N LEU A 336 0.32 -0.49 13.46
CA LEU A 336 -1.09 -0.36 13.07
C LEU A 336 -1.34 -0.91 11.65
N ASN A 337 -0.49 -0.54 10.69
CA ASN A 337 -0.64 -0.93 9.30
C ASN A 337 -0.35 -2.42 9.07
N SER A 338 0.31 -3.08 10.02
CA SER A 338 0.53 -4.53 10.01
C SER A 338 -0.62 -5.34 10.60
N LEU A 339 -1.62 -4.69 11.22
CA LEU A 339 -2.77 -5.39 11.76
C LEU A 339 -3.60 -6.00 10.63
N CYS A 340 -4.09 -7.22 10.86
CA CYS A 340 -5.10 -7.87 10.03
C CYS A 340 -6.37 -7.98 10.87
N VAL A 341 -7.47 -7.41 10.42
CA VAL A 341 -8.71 -7.34 11.22
C VAL A 341 -9.80 -8.14 10.54
N LYS A 342 -10.51 -8.96 11.32
CA LYS A 342 -11.70 -9.65 10.85
C LYS A 342 -12.93 -8.87 11.30
N HIS A 343 -13.66 -8.32 10.35
CA HIS A 343 -14.92 -7.65 10.66
C HIS A 343 -15.89 -7.75 9.48
N PRO A 344 -17.20 -7.55 9.75
CA PRO A 344 -18.21 -7.31 8.74
C PRO A 344 -17.74 -6.49 7.54
N SER A 345 -17.91 -7.01 6.32
CA SER A 345 -17.75 -6.18 5.12
C SER A 345 -19.01 -5.35 4.90
N ASP A 346 -18.84 -4.05 4.65
CA ASP A 346 -19.94 -3.12 4.33
C ASP A 346 -20.73 -3.55 3.08
N TRP A 347 -20.17 -4.48 2.28
CA TRP A 347 -20.75 -5.02 1.05
C TRP A 347 -21.73 -6.19 1.27
N TYR A 348 -21.73 -6.83 2.43
CA TYR A 348 -22.58 -8.00 2.68
C TYR A 348 -23.92 -7.62 3.33
N TYR A 349 -23.89 -6.59 4.15
CA TYR A 349 -24.96 -6.27 5.09
C TYR A 349 -25.91 -5.20 4.57
N SER A 350 -27.16 -5.29 5.00
CA SER A 350 -28.20 -4.29 4.74
C SER A 350 -28.47 -3.46 5.98
N SER A 351 -29.22 -2.37 5.87
CA SER A 351 -29.71 -1.59 7.01
C SER A 351 -30.45 -2.48 8.04
N GLU A 352 -31.00 -3.60 7.60
CA GLU A 352 -31.70 -4.59 8.43
C GLU A 352 -30.81 -5.59 9.19
N THR A 353 -29.50 -5.59 8.98
CA THR A 353 -28.56 -6.47 9.69
C THR A 353 -28.32 -5.98 11.12
N PRO A 354 -28.12 -6.87 12.13
CA PRO A 354 -27.82 -6.47 13.50
C PRO A 354 -26.76 -5.36 13.67
N VAL A 355 -25.65 -5.40 12.91
CA VAL A 355 -24.58 -4.39 12.97
C VAL A 355 -25.08 -2.99 12.59
N TRP A 356 -25.92 -2.89 11.56
CA TRP A 356 -26.48 -1.64 11.06
C TRP A 356 -27.77 -1.24 11.78
N LYS A 357 -28.55 -2.18 12.32
CA LYS A 357 -29.72 -1.90 13.15
C LYS A 357 -29.38 -1.09 14.40
N ALA A 358 -28.19 -1.30 14.96
CA ALA A 358 -27.69 -0.49 16.07
C ALA A 358 -27.41 0.96 15.67
N PHE A 359 -27.07 1.21 14.41
CA PHE A 359 -26.85 2.55 13.85
C PHE A 359 -28.18 3.19 13.38
N PHE A 360 -28.99 2.47 12.62
CA PHE A 360 -30.29 2.90 12.08
C PHE A 360 -31.42 2.82 13.11
N THR A 361 -31.27 3.54 14.21
CA THR A 361 -32.28 3.56 15.29
C THR A 361 -33.52 4.36 14.92
N PRO A 362 -34.70 4.04 15.50
CA PRO A 362 -35.88 4.89 15.38
C PRO A 362 -35.65 6.33 15.88
N GLN A 363 -34.74 6.50 16.84
CA GLN A 363 -34.34 7.80 17.34
C GLN A 363 -33.56 8.59 16.30
N LEU A 364 -32.54 8.00 15.66
CA LEU A 364 -31.80 8.64 14.56
C LEU A 364 -32.75 9.04 13.42
N LYS A 365 -33.68 8.15 13.06
CA LYS A 365 -34.68 8.44 12.02
C LYS A 365 -35.59 9.63 12.36
N LYS A 366 -35.86 9.85 13.65
CA LYS A 366 -36.71 10.95 14.13
C LYS A 366 -35.93 12.26 14.29
N GLU A 367 -34.72 12.19 14.83
CA GLU A 367 -33.92 13.36 15.19
C GLU A 367 -33.07 13.89 14.03
N ALA A 368 -32.66 13.01 13.11
CA ALA A 368 -31.86 13.35 11.94
C ALA A 368 -32.30 12.53 10.71
N PRO A 369 -33.53 12.75 10.20
CA PRO A 369 -34.10 11.93 9.12
C PRO A 369 -33.27 11.98 7.83
N GLU A 370 -32.62 13.09 7.52
CA GLU A 370 -31.76 13.25 6.36
C GLU A 370 -30.49 12.42 6.51
N TRP A 371 -29.82 12.46 7.67
CA TRP A 371 -28.65 11.61 7.96
C TRP A 371 -28.97 10.12 7.90
N TYR A 372 -30.15 9.74 8.40
CA TYR A 372 -30.65 8.37 8.28
C TYR A 372 -30.81 7.99 6.81
N ALA A 373 -31.54 8.81 6.02
CA ALA A 373 -31.80 8.54 4.61
C ALA A 373 -30.52 8.50 3.77
N TYR A 374 -29.57 9.41 4.04
CA TYR A 374 -28.26 9.43 3.41
C TYR A 374 -27.49 8.13 3.68
N SER A 375 -27.38 7.74 4.95
CA SER A 375 -26.59 6.57 5.34
C SER A 375 -27.24 5.27 4.83
N GLU A 376 -28.57 5.19 4.87
CA GLU A 376 -29.33 4.05 4.35
C GLU A 376 -29.17 3.94 2.82
N LYS A 377 -29.33 5.06 2.10
CA LYS A 377 -29.14 5.08 0.65
C LYS A 377 -27.71 4.73 0.26
N PHE A 378 -26.71 5.27 0.95
CA PHE A 378 -25.31 4.96 0.69
C PHE A 378 -25.03 3.45 0.88
N LEU A 379 -25.55 2.85 1.95
CA LEU A 379 -25.43 1.42 2.21
C LEU A 379 -26.14 0.57 1.13
N ILE A 380 -27.33 0.99 0.70
CA ILE A 380 -28.03 0.34 -0.42
C ILE A 380 -27.22 0.47 -1.70
N ASP A 381 -26.75 1.67 -2.04
CA ASP A 381 -26.04 1.91 -3.27
C ASP A 381 -24.65 1.25 -3.30
N LEU A 382 -24.13 0.79 -2.17
CA LEU A 382 -22.97 -0.12 -2.11
C LEU A 382 -23.27 -1.55 -2.61
N HIS A 383 -24.53 -1.86 -2.92
CA HIS A 383 -25.11 -3.15 -3.34
C HIS A 383 -24.17 -4.37 -3.52
N ARG A 384 -24.53 -5.45 -2.81
CA ARG A 384 -23.90 -6.78 -2.75
C ARG A 384 -23.16 -7.21 -4.02
N VAL A 385 -21.85 -7.41 -3.90
CA VAL A 385 -21.07 -8.17 -4.87
C VAL A 385 -21.27 -9.67 -4.61
N PRO A 386 -21.87 -10.43 -5.55
CA PRO A 386 -22.00 -11.88 -5.41
C PRO A 386 -20.64 -12.55 -5.12
N GLY A 387 -20.58 -13.35 -4.06
CA GLY A 387 -19.35 -14.03 -3.62
C GLY A 387 -18.51 -13.27 -2.59
N MET A 388 -18.87 -12.02 -2.24
CA MET A 388 -18.31 -11.37 -1.05
C MET A 388 -18.80 -12.04 0.22
N MET A 389 -17.88 -12.29 1.14
CA MET A 389 -18.18 -12.99 2.39
C MET A 389 -18.60 -12.01 3.48
N GLU A 390 -19.32 -12.55 4.47
CA GLU A 390 -19.86 -11.79 5.60
C GLU A 390 -18.75 -11.14 6.45
N ASN A 391 -17.74 -11.91 6.83
CA ASN A 391 -16.67 -11.49 7.74
C ASN A 391 -15.29 -11.83 7.17
N PRO A 392 -14.83 -11.15 6.10
CA PRO A 392 -13.49 -11.36 5.56
C PRO A 392 -12.43 -10.80 6.51
N TRP A 393 -11.19 -11.23 6.30
CA TRP A 393 -10.03 -10.55 6.85
C TRP A 393 -9.70 -9.33 5.98
N HIS A 394 -9.50 -8.19 6.63
CA HIS A 394 -9.03 -6.95 6.02
C HIS A 394 -7.57 -6.74 6.36
N MET A 395 -6.78 -6.32 5.38
CA MET A 395 -5.36 -6.04 5.50
C MET A 395 -5.08 -4.67 4.90
N HIS A 396 -4.10 -3.93 5.44
CA HIS A 396 -3.70 -2.67 4.82
C HIS A 396 -3.23 -2.91 3.37
N PRO A 397 -3.84 -2.30 2.34
CA PRO A 397 -3.57 -2.64 0.94
C PRO A 397 -2.11 -2.49 0.52
N LEU A 398 -1.47 -1.37 0.90
CA LEU A 398 -0.07 -1.13 0.56
C LEU A 398 0.91 -2.00 1.35
N VAL A 399 0.76 -2.08 2.67
CA VAL A 399 1.69 -2.82 3.54
C VAL A 399 1.62 -4.32 3.28
N PHE A 400 0.42 -4.88 3.10
CA PHE A 400 0.28 -6.31 2.78
C PHE A 400 0.93 -6.65 1.43
N LEU A 401 0.63 -5.87 0.39
CA LEU A 401 1.19 -6.09 -0.94
C LEU A 401 2.71 -5.87 -0.98
N ASP A 402 3.24 -4.89 -0.26
CA ASP A 402 4.69 -4.69 -0.15
C ASP A 402 5.35 -5.87 0.59
N ALA A 403 4.76 -6.36 1.69
CA ALA A 403 5.28 -7.50 2.45
C ALA A 403 5.36 -8.79 1.61
N ILE A 404 4.35 -9.06 0.78
CA ILE A 404 4.39 -10.22 -0.14
C ILE A 404 5.36 -10.00 -1.31
N ALA A 405 5.57 -8.74 -1.75
CA ALA A 405 6.59 -8.39 -2.75
C ALA A 405 8.01 -8.52 -2.18
N MET A 406 8.22 -8.24 -0.89
CA MET A 406 9.52 -8.29 -0.21
C MET A 406 10.11 -9.70 -0.13
N ASN A 407 9.31 -10.77 -0.19
CA ASN A 407 9.83 -12.13 -0.38
C ASN A 407 10.55 -12.33 -1.73
N ALA A 408 10.43 -11.39 -2.67
CA ALA A 408 11.21 -11.34 -3.90
C ALA A 408 12.50 -10.49 -3.78
N LYS A 409 12.65 -9.66 -2.73
CA LYS A 409 13.88 -8.92 -2.43
C LYS A 409 14.68 -9.69 -1.38
N VAL A 410 15.55 -10.57 -1.85
CA VAL A 410 16.50 -11.35 -1.05
C VAL A 410 17.21 -10.44 -0.03
N TRP A 411 17.13 -10.78 1.26
CA TRP A 411 17.97 -10.20 2.29
C TRP A 411 19.45 -10.41 1.90
N VAL A 412 20.14 -9.32 1.58
CA VAL A 412 21.57 -9.39 1.25
C VAL A 412 22.36 -9.36 2.56
N LEU A 413 23.21 -10.36 2.77
CA LEU A 413 24.11 -10.41 3.92
C LEU A 413 24.87 -9.08 4.06
N GLY A 414 24.84 -8.49 5.26
CA GLY A 414 25.47 -7.20 5.56
C GLY A 414 24.54 -5.98 5.48
N THR A 415 23.29 -6.12 5.02
CA THR A 415 22.36 -4.98 4.90
C THR A 415 22.08 -4.28 6.26
N THR A 416 22.02 -5.03 7.36
CA THR A 416 21.77 -4.44 8.71
C THR A 416 22.88 -3.47 9.13
N SER A 417 24.14 -3.78 8.79
CA SER A 417 25.29 -2.97 9.17
C SER A 417 25.80 -2.07 8.04
N GLU A 418 25.19 -2.15 6.85
CA GLU A 418 25.62 -1.46 5.64
C GLU A 418 25.79 0.05 5.87
N HIS A 419 24.85 0.66 6.59
CA HIS A 419 24.91 2.08 6.93
C HIS A 419 26.23 2.47 7.65
N TYR A 420 26.68 1.62 8.58
CA TYR A 420 27.88 1.84 9.38
C TYR A 420 29.17 1.46 8.65
N GLU A 421 29.09 0.46 7.76
CA GLU A 421 30.26 -0.09 7.09
C GLU A 421 30.50 0.56 5.72
N SER A 422 29.55 0.43 4.80
CA SER A 422 29.70 0.92 3.43
C SER A 422 29.10 2.32 3.23
N SER A 423 28.10 2.68 4.03
CA SER A 423 27.34 3.93 3.92
C SER A 423 26.86 4.23 2.49
N GLY A 424 26.52 3.20 1.71
CA GLY A 424 26.06 3.33 0.31
C GLY A 424 27.15 3.76 -0.68
N ARG A 425 28.44 3.68 -0.32
CA ARG A 425 29.56 4.03 -1.22
C ARG A 425 29.67 3.02 -2.37
N GLY A 426 29.90 3.53 -3.58
CA GLY A 426 30.16 2.69 -4.75
C GLY A 426 31.56 2.04 -4.75
N PRO A 427 31.79 1.00 -5.56
CA PRO A 427 33.05 0.25 -5.59
C PRO A 427 34.25 1.07 -6.09
N GLY A 428 34.03 2.17 -6.82
CA GLY A 428 35.08 3.07 -7.31
C GLY A 428 35.47 4.21 -6.36
N VAL A 429 34.88 4.29 -5.15
CA VAL A 429 35.17 5.37 -4.21
C VAL A 429 36.59 5.23 -3.68
N VAL A 430 37.34 6.35 -3.73
CA VAL A 430 38.71 6.45 -3.19
C VAL A 430 38.80 7.67 -2.28
N SER A 431 39.23 7.47 -1.04
CA SER A 431 39.57 8.53 -0.09
C SER A 431 41.09 8.64 0.05
N SER A 432 41.63 9.86 -0.01
CA SER A 432 43.08 10.12 0.02
C SER A 432 43.68 10.13 1.43
N GLY A 433 42.86 10.04 2.49
CA GLY A 433 43.32 9.94 3.88
C GLY A 433 44.16 11.13 4.35
N ARG A 434 43.89 12.34 3.87
CA ARG A 434 44.72 13.52 4.14
C ARG A 434 44.59 13.94 5.62
N GLY A 435 45.52 13.47 6.45
CA GLY A 435 45.55 13.72 7.91
C GLY A 435 45.34 12.48 8.78
N ASP A 436 45.02 11.34 8.18
CA ASP A 436 44.71 10.10 8.90
C ASP A 436 45.83 9.06 8.78
N HIS A 437 46.09 8.33 9.86
CA HIS A 437 47.18 7.34 9.95
C HIS A 437 46.95 6.09 9.07
N GLY A 438 45.74 5.91 8.51
CA GLY A 438 45.35 4.78 7.67
C GLY A 438 45.79 4.88 6.20
N GLY A 439 46.25 6.04 5.73
CA GLY A 439 46.53 6.24 4.31
C GLY A 439 45.25 6.24 3.45
N ALA A 440 45.38 5.91 2.15
CA ALA A 440 44.25 5.90 1.23
C ALA A 440 43.30 4.71 1.48
N SER A 441 42.01 4.90 1.22
CA SER A 441 40.95 3.90 1.41
C SER A 441 40.10 3.70 0.15
N TYR A 442 39.71 2.45 -0.13
CA TYR A 442 39.17 2.06 -1.44
C TYR A 442 37.88 1.23 -1.36
N GLY A 443 36.96 1.50 -2.30
CA GLY A 443 35.74 0.74 -2.51
C GLY A 443 34.64 1.00 -1.48
N CYS A 444 33.58 0.19 -1.56
CA CYS A 444 32.35 0.36 -0.77
C CYS A 444 32.67 0.41 0.74
N TYR A 445 33.49 -0.52 1.20
CA TYR A 445 33.87 -0.69 2.61
C TYR A 445 35.10 0.12 3.04
N GLN A 446 35.63 1.00 2.17
CA GLN A 446 36.81 1.81 2.45
C GLN A 446 38.00 0.99 2.97
N LEU A 447 38.39 -0.04 2.20
CA LEU A 447 39.54 -0.90 2.51
C LEU A 447 40.81 -0.06 2.59
N SER A 448 41.41 -0.02 3.78
CA SER A 448 42.54 0.86 4.06
C SER A 448 43.87 0.31 3.54
N SER A 449 44.69 1.19 2.97
CA SER A 449 46.08 0.91 2.57
C SER A 449 47.03 0.65 3.73
N LYS A 450 46.68 1.11 4.94
CA LYS A 450 47.35 0.75 6.20
C LYS A 450 46.30 0.29 7.21
N PRO A 451 46.36 -0.95 7.69
CA PRO A 451 47.55 -1.82 7.75
C PRO A 451 47.83 -2.70 6.52
N GLY A 452 47.02 -2.68 5.46
CA GLY A 452 47.26 -3.52 4.28
C GLY A 452 46.04 -4.22 3.69
N VAL A 453 44.84 -3.88 4.14
CA VAL A 453 43.60 -4.61 3.82
C VAL A 453 43.30 -4.58 2.32
N VAL A 454 43.54 -3.45 1.65
CA VAL A 454 43.35 -3.35 0.20
C VAL A 454 44.37 -4.20 -0.57
N GLN A 455 45.61 -4.32 -0.06
CA GLN A 455 46.64 -5.17 -0.66
C GLN A 455 46.24 -6.64 -0.59
N ASP A 456 45.73 -7.10 0.55
CA ASP A 456 45.24 -8.46 0.74
C ASP A 456 44.04 -8.77 -0.16
N TYR A 457 43.11 -7.81 -0.29
CA TYR A 457 41.98 -7.92 -1.21
C TYR A 457 42.43 -8.09 -2.67
N ILE A 458 43.42 -7.31 -3.12
CA ILE A 458 43.93 -7.39 -4.50
C ILE A 458 44.53 -8.76 -4.78
N GLN A 459 45.23 -9.38 -3.82
CA GLN A 459 45.82 -10.71 -4.01
C GLN A 459 44.78 -11.79 -4.32
N GLN A 460 43.55 -11.61 -3.83
CA GLN A 460 42.43 -12.54 -4.00
C GLN A 460 41.47 -12.08 -5.11
N SER A 461 41.67 -10.89 -5.66
CA SER A 461 40.79 -10.30 -6.67
C SER A 461 41.08 -10.87 -8.06
N LYS A 462 40.01 -11.09 -8.84
CA LYS A 462 40.11 -11.41 -10.27
C LYS A 462 40.80 -10.31 -11.10
N TYR A 463 40.96 -9.11 -10.54
CA TYR A 463 41.62 -7.98 -11.19
C TYR A 463 43.09 -7.81 -10.77
N LYS A 464 43.66 -8.78 -10.04
CA LYS A 464 45.04 -8.73 -9.54
C LYS A 464 46.04 -8.30 -10.61
N ASP A 465 46.00 -8.87 -11.81
CA ASP A 465 47.00 -8.60 -12.85
C ASP A 465 46.98 -7.15 -13.35
N ARG A 466 45.82 -6.49 -13.29
CA ARG A 466 45.68 -5.05 -13.66
C ARG A 466 46.28 -4.12 -12.62
N LEU A 467 46.29 -4.55 -11.36
CA LEU A 467 46.73 -3.76 -10.22
C LEU A 467 48.15 -4.14 -9.74
N THR A 468 48.68 -5.26 -10.23
CA THR A 468 50.02 -5.76 -9.89
C THR A 468 51.09 -4.83 -10.46
N GLY A 469 52.04 -4.41 -9.62
CA GLY A 469 53.10 -3.46 -9.98
C GLY A 469 52.73 -1.99 -9.82
N LEU A 470 51.46 -1.66 -9.56
CA LEU A 470 51.04 -0.30 -9.19
C LEU A 470 51.12 -0.09 -7.68
N GLN A 471 51.62 1.07 -7.26
CA GLN A 471 51.75 1.39 -5.84
C GLN A 471 50.42 1.91 -5.27
N VAL A 472 49.87 1.22 -4.27
CA VAL A 472 48.66 1.66 -3.56
C VAL A 472 48.83 3.07 -3.00
N GLY A 473 47.85 3.95 -3.24
CA GLY A 473 47.88 5.33 -2.79
C GLY A 473 48.33 6.34 -3.84
N THR A 474 48.83 5.90 -5.00
CA THR A 474 49.25 6.80 -6.08
C THR A 474 48.11 7.10 -7.06
N GLN A 475 48.30 8.14 -7.87
CA GLN A 475 47.30 8.56 -8.85
C GLN A 475 47.07 7.51 -9.94
N GLU A 476 48.13 6.79 -10.32
CA GLU A 476 48.08 5.69 -11.29
C GLU A 476 47.22 4.55 -10.75
N PHE A 477 47.45 4.16 -9.50
CA PHE A 477 46.65 3.13 -8.82
C PHE A 477 45.17 3.54 -8.70
N ASN A 478 44.91 4.78 -8.27
CA ASN A 478 43.55 5.31 -8.13
C ASN A 478 42.79 5.34 -9.45
N THR A 479 43.49 5.63 -10.55
CA THR A 479 42.90 5.66 -11.89
C THR A 479 42.53 4.26 -12.36
N GLU A 480 43.40 3.27 -12.11
CA GLU A 480 43.14 1.89 -12.50
C GLU A 480 42.06 1.23 -11.63
N TRP A 481 41.98 1.56 -10.33
CA TRP A 481 40.92 1.09 -9.43
C TRP A 481 39.52 1.51 -9.89
N LYS A 482 39.38 2.71 -10.47
CA LYS A 482 38.08 3.24 -10.91
C LYS A 482 37.58 2.63 -12.23
N LYS A 483 38.45 1.96 -12.98
CA LYS A 483 38.14 1.33 -14.27
C LYS A 483 37.75 -0.13 -14.10
#